data_AF-A0A511NGS5-F1
#
_entry.id   AF-A0A511NGS5-F1
#
_cell.length_a   1.000
_cell.length_b   1.000
_cell.length_c   1.000
_cell.angle_alpha   90.00
_cell.angle_beta   90.00
_cell.angle_gamma   90.00
#
_symmetry.space_group_name_H-M   'P 1'
#
loop_
_entity.id
_entity.type
_entity.pdbx_description
1 polymer ?
#
loop_
_entity_poly.entity_id
_entity_poly.type
_entity_poly.pdbx_seq_one_letter_code
_entity_poly.pdbx_strand_id
1 'polypeptide(L)'
;MNKFFNSKLFDFIVISARFLSCITFLSYGWGKLNGGQFGLNSDELNTPIKDLSLFKIDWYLFDHQPFKFFIGGAQILCSFLLLFNRTVIIGALFFLVIISNIIIIDETIMPETLKLAFRYRLLFYIFLCLLILYHHRNRFLPALNILKAKYQPIFKHKIWIYLLIPIGAICLELFIPCVKIIYFLITDFQGTVEALSDFSKKILSNM
;
A
#
# COMPACT_ATOMS: atom_id res chain seq x y z
N MET A 1 27.80 -32.00 -15.17
CA MET A 1 28.33 -30.75 -14.56
C MET A 1 27.49 -29.50 -14.89
N ASN A 2 27.08 -29.27 -16.15
CA ASN A 2 26.36 -28.04 -16.56
C ASN A 2 25.05 -27.73 -15.79
N LYS A 3 24.18 -28.73 -15.51
CA LYS A 3 22.88 -28.47 -14.88
C LYS A 3 22.99 -28.03 -13.41
N PHE A 4 24.00 -28.53 -12.70
CA PHE A 4 24.26 -28.24 -11.28
C PHE A 4 24.97 -26.88 -11.10
N PHE A 5 25.89 -26.53 -12.01
CA PHE A 5 26.52 -25.21 -12.03
C PHE A 5 25.47 -24.12 -12.31
N ASN A 6 24.57 -24.37 -13.26
CA ASN A 6 23.48 -23.45 -13.59
C ASN A 6 22.52 -23.22 -12.41
N SER A 7 22.24 -24.24 -11.58
CA SER A 7 21.37 -24.04 -10.40
C SER A 7 22.04 -23.22 -9.29
N LYS A 8 23.35 -23.40 -9.06
CA LYS A 8 24.09 -22.61 -8.07
C LYS A 8 24.26 -21.15 -8.50
N LEU A 9 24.58 -20.93 -9.77
CA LEU A 9 24.68 -19.57 -10.32
C LEU A 9 23.33 -18.86 -10.24
N PHE A 10 22.24 -19.55 -10.58
CA PHE A 10 20.90 -18.98 -10.47
C PHE A 10 20.52 -18.61 -9.03
N ASP A 11 20.84 -19.48 -8.07
CA ASP A 11 20.65 -19.19 -6.65
C ASP A 11 21.45 -17.95 -6.20
N PHE A 12 22.71 -17.87 -6.59
CA PHE A 12 23.55 -16.70 -6.32
C PHE A 12 22.99 -15.40 -6.92
N ILE A 13 22.49 -15.45 -8.17
CA ILE A 13 21.84 -14.30 -8.82
C ILE A 13 20.61 -13.86 -8.02
N VAL A 14 19.78 -14.80 -7.55
CA VAL A 14 18.57 -14.50 -6.77
C VAL A 14 18.93 -13.92 -5.40
N ILE A 15 19.94 -14.46 -4.72
CA ILE A 15 20.43 -13.90 -3.46
C ILE A 15 20.96 -12.47 -3.67
N SER A 16 21.70 -12.24 -4.76
CA SER A 16 22.19 -10.91 -5.13
C SER A 16 21.04 -9.95 -5.43
N ALA A 17 20.00 -10.41 -6.15
CA ALA A 17 18.80 -9.62 -6.44
C ALA A 17 18.03 -9.24 -5.16
N ARG A 18 17.93 -10.17 -4.19
CA ARG A 18 17.32 -9.92 -2.88
C ARG A 18 18.10 -8.86 -2.11
N PHE A 19 19.42 -9.00 -2.06
CA PHE A 19 20.29 -8.07 -1.37
C PHE A 19 20.23 -6.66 -2.00
N LEU A 20 20.38 -6.57 -3.33
CA LEU A 20 20.28 -5.31 -4.07
C LEU A 20 18.94 -4.61 -3.86
N SER A 21 17.84 -5.36 -3.94
CA SER A 21 16.50 -4.82 -3.71
C SER A 21 16.38 -4.33 -2.26
N CYS A 22 16.78 -5.14 -1.28
CA CYS A 22 16.74 -4.76 0.12
C CYS A 22 17.48 -3.44 0.38
N ILE A 23 18.75 -3.32 -0.01
CA ILE A 23 19.54 -2.12 0.28
C ILE A 23 18.98 -0.88 -0.44
N THR A 24 18.50 -1.04 -1.69
CA THR A 24 17.96 0.08 -2.46
C THR A 24 16.69 0.60 -1.82
N PHE A 25 15.74 -0.29 -1.52
CA PHE A 25 14.43 0.12 -1.01
C PHE A 25 14.48 0.52 0.46
N LEU A 26 15.45 -0.02 1.21
CA LEU A 26 15.74 0.47 2.55
C LEU A 26 16.24 1.92 2.48
N SER A 27 17.20 2.21 1.58
CA SER A 27 17.69 3.57 1.35
C SER A 27 16.59 4.52 0.88
N TYR A 28 15.72 4.09 -0.04
CA TYR A 28 14.60 4.91 -0.52
C TYR A 28 13.57 5.18 0.55
N GLY A 29 13.13 4.15 1.28
CA GLY A 29 12.18 4.31 2.37
C GLY A 29 12.75 5.21 3.47
N TRP A 30 14.02 5.01 3.83
CA TRP A 30 14.71 5.87 4.79
C TRP A 30 14.84 7.32 4.31
N GLY A 31 15.18 7.53 3.04
CA GLY A 31 15.25 8.84 2.41
C GLY A 31 13.92 9.58 2.44
N LYS A 32 12.80 8.88 2.23
CA LYS A 32 11.46 9.48 2.34
C LYS A 32 11.12 9.92 3.77
N LEU A 33 11.55 9.18 4.79
CA LEU A 33 11.25 9.52 6.18
C LEU A 33 12.09 10.68 6.72
N ASN A 34 13.35 10.81 6.27
CA ASN A 34 14.30 11.79 6.82
C ASN A 34 14.53 13.03 5.93
N GLY A 35 13.62 13.33 5.01
CA GLY A 35 13.72 14.53 4.15
C GLY A 35 14.78 14.42 3.05
N GLY A 36 15.25 13.21 2.74
CA GLY A 36 16.16 12.94 1.62
C GLY A 36 15.45 12.76 0.27
N GLN A 37 14.13 12.69 0.24
CA GLN A 37 13.32 12.65 -0.99
C GLN A 37 12.16 13.65 -0.92
N PHE A 38 11.17 13.41 -0.06
CA PHE A 38 9.99 14.27 0.02
C PHE A 38 10.29 15.66 0.61
N GLY A 39 9.42 16.61 0.25
CA GLY A 39 9.51 18.01 0.65
C GLY A 39 9.96 18.94 -0.48
N LEU A 40 10.05 20.22 -0.12
CA LEU A 40 10.54 21.31 -0.96
C LEU A 40 11.78 21.92 -0.34
N ASN A 41 12.70 22.40 -1.17
CA ASN A 41 13.79 23.24 -0.70
C ASN A 41 13.33 24.69 -0.44
N SER A 42 14.21 25.52 0.13
CA SER A 42 13.90 26.92 0.48
C SER A 42 13.46 27.75 -0.71
N ASP A 43 14.04 27.50 -1.89
CA ASP A 43 13.75 28.29 -3.09
C ASP A 43 12.40 27.90 -3.69
N GLU A 44 12.08 26.61 -3.68
CA GLU A 44 10.80 26.06 -4.09
C GLU A 44 9.65 26.53 -3.19
N LEU A 45 9.88 26.67 -1.88
CA LEU A 45 8.88 27.21 -0.95
C LEU A 45 8.52 28.67 -1.23
N ASN A 46 9.45 29.45 -1.80
CA ASN A 46 9.21 30.84 -2.19
C ASN A 46 8.67 30.99 -3.63
N THR A 47 8.54 29.88 -4.35
CA THR A 47 8.05 29.87 -5.73
C THR A 47 6.52 29.77 -5.74
N PRO A 48 5.80 30.60 -6.51
CA PRO A 48 4.35 30.46 -6.65
C PRO A 48 3.97 29.06 -7.16
N ILE A 49 2.90 28.47 -6.61
CA ILE A 49 2.47 27.09 -6.95
C ILE A 49 2.30 26.88 -8.46
N LYS A 50 1.77 27.87 -9.17
CA LYS A 50 1.58 27.81 -10.64
C LYS A 50 2.89 27.64 -11.43
N ASP A 51 4.01 28.03 -10.82
CA ASP A 51 5.35 27.99 -11.43
C ASP A 51 6.15 26.77 -10.93
N LEU A 52 5.62 26.02 -9.95
CA LEU A 52 6.18 24.73 -9.53
C LEU A 52 5.76 23.60 -10.48
N SER A 53 6.68 22.69 -10.76
CA SER A 53 6.34 21.46 -11.50
C SER A 53 5.38 20.58 -10.68
N LEU A 54 4.51 19.83 -11.36
CA LEU A 54 3.61 18.85 -10.72
C LEU A 54 4.37 17.91 -9.78
N PHE A 55 5.54 17.43 -10.22
CA PHE A 55 6.42 16.60 -9.40
C PHE A 55 6.76 17.20 -8.03
N LYS A 56 7.03 18.50 -7.97
CA LYS A 56 7.36 19.19 -6.71
C LYS A 56 6.13 19.39 -5.83
N ILE A 57 5.00 19.71 -6.43
CA ILE A 57 3.73 19.81 -5.71
C ILE A 57 3.40 18.47 -5.04
N ASP A 58 3.54 17.36 -5.75
CA ASP A 58 3.28 16.03 -5.20
C ASP A 58 4.29 15.63 -4.12
N TRP A 59 5.58 15.93 -4.31
CA TRP A 59 6.59 15.66 -3.29
C TRP A 59 6.39 16.47 -2.01
N TYR A 60 5.83 17.67 -2.11
CA TYR A 60 5.35 18.42 -0.96
C TYR A 60 4.18 17.70 -0.27
N LEU A 61 3.15 17.30 -1.02
CA LEU A 61 2.00 16.57 -0.47
C LEU A 61 2.41 15.25 0.22
N PHE A 62 3.34 14.51 -0.39
CA PHE A 62 3.82 13.24 0.16
C PHE A 62 4.69 13.39 1.41
N ASP A 63 5.20 14.58 1.72
CA ASP A 63 5.96 14.83 2.94
C ASP A 63 5.08 14.91 4.20
N HIS A 64 3.76 15.05 4.03
CA HIS A 64 2.81 15.12 5.14
C HIS A 64 2.50 13.74 5.74
N GLN A 65 2.25 13.73 7.05
CA GLN A 65 1.75 12.54 7.75
C GLN A 65 0.25 12.36 7.53
N PRO A 66 -0.27 11.11 7.49
CA PRO A 66 0.44 9.85 7.73
C PRO A 66 1.08 9.23 6.46
N PHE A 67 0.91 9.86 5.30
CA PHE A 67 1.32 9.29 4.01
C PHE A 67 2.83 9.02 3.95
N LYS A 68 3.64 9.99 4.37
CA LYS A 68 5.11 9.87 4.46
C LYS A 68 5.53 8.62 5.21
N PHE A 69 5.00 8.43 6.42
CA PHE A 69 5.31 7.26 7.24
C PHE A 69 4.83 5.96 6.58
N PHE A 70 3.63 5.96 6.02
CA PHE A 70 3.07 4.78 5.38
C PHE A 70 3.94 4.30 4.20
N ILE A 71 4.24 5.17 3.23
CA ILE A 71 4.98 4.75 2.03
C ILE A 71 6.45 4.45 2.33
N GLY A 72 7.10 5.26 3.18
CA GLY A 72 8.49 5.03 3.58
C GLY A 72 8.62 3.78 4.45
N GLY A 73 7.74 3.63 5.44
CA GLY A 73 7.68 2.46 6.32
C GLY A 73 7.35 1.17 5.57
N ALA A 74 6.44 1.22 4.59
CA ALA A 74 6.12 0.06 3.76
C ALA A 74 7.32 -0.39 2.90
N GLN A 75 8.10 0.54 2.34
CA GLN A 75 9.33 0.20 1.62
C GLN A 75 10.38 -0.45 2.54
N ILE A 76 10.57 0.10 3.74
CA ILE A 76 11.49 -0.44 4.74
C ILE A 76 11.06 -1.85 5.16
N LEU A 77 9.78 -2.04 5.46
CA LEU A 77 9.21 -3.34 5.82
C LEU A 77 9.45 -4.38 4.73
N CYS A 78 9.15 -4.04 3.47
CA CYS A 78 9.41 -4.92 2.31
C CYS A 78 10.87 -5.32 2.21
N SER A 79 11.81 -4.37 2.39
CA SER A 79 13.24 -4.65 2.38
C SER A 79 13.62 -5.71 3.42
N PHE A 80 13.14 -5.57 4.66
CA PHE A 80 13.40 -6.56 5.70
C PHE A 80 12.76 -7.92 5.39
N LEU A 81 11.55 -7.96 4.83
CA LEU A 81 10.90 -9.22 4.46
C LEU A 81 11.67 -9.97 3.37
N LEU A 82 12.42 -9.29 2.49
CA LEU A 82 13.26 -9.93 1.46
C LEU A 82 14.53 -10.58 2.02
N LEU A 83 15.00 -10.17 3.21
CA LEU A 83 16.20 -10.73 3.84
C LEU A 83 15.97 -12.16 4.37
N PHE A 84 14.79 -12.45 4.90
CA PHE A 84 14.52 -13.75 5.52
C PHE A 84 13.88 -14.74 4.54
N ASN A 85 14.43 -15.96 4.48
CA ASN A 85 13.94 -17.03 3.60
C ASN A 85 12.48 -17.43 3.89
N ARG A 86 11.97 -17.17 5.09
CA ARG A 86 10.58 -17.46 5.49
C ARG A 86 9.59 -16.44 4.91
N THR A 87 10.01 -15.19 4.75
CA THR A 87 9.13 -14.07 4.35
C THR A 87 9.36 -13.59 2.92
N VAL A 88 10.39 -14.09 2.24
CA VAL A 88 10.81 -13.60 0.91
C VAL A 88 9.68 -13.55 -0.14
N ILE A 89 8.76 -14.53 -0.15
CA ILE A 89 7.62 -14.53 -1.08
C ILE A 89 6.66 -13.39 -0.76
N ILE A 90 6.32 -13.20 0.53
CA ILE A 90 5.46 -12.11 0.99
C ILE A 90 6.12 -10.77 0.71
N GLY A 91 7.42 -10.65 1.01
CA GLY A 91 8.22 -9.46 0.72
C GLY A 91 8.19 -9.11 -0.78
N ALA A 92 8.42 -10.07 -1.67
CA ALA A 92 8.41 -9.83 -3.11
C ALA A 92 7.02 -9.43 -3.63
N LEU A 93 5.94 -10.06 -3.15
CA LEU A 93 4.56 -9.70 -3.56
C LEU A 93 4.15 -8.32 -3.06
N PHE A 94 4.42 -8.03 -1.78
CA PHE A 94 4.07 -6.73 -1.20
C PHE A 94 4.88 -5.62 -1.86
N PHE A 95 6.14 -5.92 -2.18
CA PHE A 95 7.00 -4.99 -2.86
C PHE A 95 6.58 -4.73 -4.32
N LEU A 96 6.08 -5.73 -5.04
CA LEU A 96 5.44 -5.54 -6.36
C LEU A 96 4.27 -4.55 -6.30
N VAL A 97 3.40 -4.65 -5.28
CA VAL A 97 2.28 -3.71 -5.12
C VAL A 97 2.80 -2.28 -4.90
N ILE A 98 3.79 -2.10 -4.03
CA ILE A 98 4.35 -0.77 -3.73
C ILE A 98 4.99 -0.16 -4.97
N ILE A 99 5.87 -0.91 -5.67
CA ILE A 99 6.59 -0.36 -6.82
C ILE A 99 5.66 -0.07 -8.00
N SER A 100 4.61 -0.87 -8.21
CA SER A 100 3.60 -0.57 -9.23
C SER A 100 2.87 0.74 -8.95
N ASN A 101 2.53 1.02 -7.69
CA ASN A 101 1.93 2.30 -7.32
C ASN A 101 2.91 3.47 -7.58
N ILE A 102 4.18 3.31 -7.21
CA ILE A 102 5.20 4.34 -7.45
C ILE A 102 5.37 4.62 -8.94
N ILE A 103 5.43 3.58 -9.79
CA ILE A 103 5.53 3.76 -11.24
C ILE A 103 4.33 4.56 -11.78
N ILE A 104 3.11 4.22 -11.40
CA ILE A 104 1.91 4.92 -11.88
C ILE A 104 1.96 6.41 -11.51
N ILE A 105 2.37 6.72 -10.28
CA ILE A 105 2.54 8.09 -9.81
C ILE A 105 3.64 8.79 -10.62
N ASP A 106 4.84 8.22 -10.68
CA ASP A 106 6.00 8.80 -11.39
C ASP A 106 5.70 9.07 -12.87
N GLU A 107 5.01 8.15 -13.55
CA GLU A 107 4.57 8.31 -14.94
C GLU A 107 3.62 9.50 -15.14
N THR A 108 2.79 9.77 -14.14
CA THR A 108 1.80 10.84 -14.18
C THR A 108 2.44 12.21 -13.96
N ILE A 109 3.39 12.32 -13.04
CA ILE A 109 3.83 13.62 -12.50
C ILE A 109 5.26 14.02 -12.84
N MET A 110 6.14 13.08 -13.18
CA MET A 110 7.54 13.40 -13.43
C MET A 110 7.75 14.11 -14.77
N PRO A 111 8.73 15.04 -14.85
CA PRO A 111 9.23 15.55 -16.12
C PRO A 111 9.81 14.42 -16.98
N GLU A 112 9.67 14.52 -18.31
CA GLU A 112 10.07 13.46 -19.26
C GLU A 112 11.54 12.99 -19.11
N THR A 113 12.45 13.90 -18.77
CA THR A 113 13.88 13.59 -18.59
C THR A 113 14.13 12.64 -17.41
N LEU A 114 13.42 12.83 -16.30
CA LEU A 114 13.53 11.98 -15.11
C LEU A 114 12.68 10.71 -15.24
N LYS A 115 11.49 10.85 -15.84
CA LYS A 115 10.50 9.77 -16.02
C LYS A 115 11.13 8.54 -16.67
N LEU A 116 11.87 8.72 -17.76
CA LEU A 116 12.45 7.59 -18.51
C LEU A 116 13.45 6.78 -17.65
N ALA A 117 14.34 7.45 -16.94
CA ALA A 117 15.35 6.79 -16.10
C ALA A 117 14.70 6.04 -14.92
N PHE A 118 13.72 6.67 -14.26
CA PHE A 118 12.97 6.06 -13.16
C PHE A 118 12.15 4.87 -13.64
N ARG A 119 11.45 4.99 -14.78
CA ARG A 119 10.68 3.90 -15.40
C ARG A 119 11.52 2.64 -15.56
N TYR A 120 12.65 2.72 -16.26
CA TYR A 120 13.48 1.54 -16.50
C TYR A 120 14.06 0.95 -15.22
N ARG A 121 14.46 1.81 -14.27
CA ARG A 121 14.97 1.36 -12.98
C ARG A 121 13.90 0.62 -12.18
N LEU A 122 12.69 1.14 -12.11
CA LEU A 122 11.59 0.51 -11.38
C LEU A 122 11.09 -0.77 -12.07
N LEU A 123 11.03 -0.79 -13.41
CA LEU A 123 10.72 -2.01 -14.17
C LEU A 123 11.77 -3.11 -13.94
N PHE A 124 13.05 -2.74 -13.84
CA PHE A 124 14.10 -3.70 -13.48
C PHE A 124 13.88 -4.30 -12.10
N TYR A 125 13.46 -3.51 -11.10
CA TYR A 125 13.12 -4.05 -9.78
C TYR A 125 11.87 -4.92 -9.77
N ILE A 126 10.87 -4.63 -10.61
CA ILE A 126 9.73 -5.56 -10.86
C ILE A 126 10.27 -6.88 -11.39
N PHE A 127 11.14 -6.84 -12.40
CA PHE A 127 11.76 -8.05 -12.95
C PHE A 127 12.52 -8.85 -11.89
N LEU A 128 13.29 -8.19 -11.01
CA LEU A 128 13.97 -8.87 -9.90
C LEU A 128 12.99 -9.54 -8.93
N CYS A 129 11.86 -8.89 -8.61
CA CYS A 129 10.83 -9.49 -7.76
C CYS A 129 10.22 -10.74 -8.41
N LEU A 130 9.92 -10.68 -9.71
CA LEU A 130 9.42 -11.83 -10.47
C LEU A 130 10.45 -12.97 -10.51
N LEU A 131 11.74 -12.64 -10.63
CA LEU A 131 12.83 -13.62 -10.58
C LEU A 131 12.88 -14.34 -9.21
N ILE A 132 12.74 -13.58 -8.11
CA ILE A 132 12.68 -14.11 -6.75
C ILE A 132 11.48 -15.05 -6.59
N LEU A 133 10.28 -14.65 -7.07
CA LEU A 133 9.08 -15.49 -7.02
C LEU A 133 9.23 -16.75 -7.87
N TYR A 134 9.84 -16.65 -9.04
CA TYR A 134 10.11 -17.79 -9.92
C TYR A 134 11.10 -18.78 -9.29
N HIS A 135 12.11 -18.29 -8.58
CA HIS A 135 13.02 -19.13 -7.81
C HIS A 135 12.27 -19.90 -6.70
N HIS A 136 11.34 -19.24 -6.00
CA HIS A 136 10.52 -19.84 -4.96
C HIS A 136 9.20 -20.47 -5.46
N ARG A 137 9.06 -20.75 -6.76
CA ARG A 137 7.83 -21.26 -7.39
C ARG A 137 7.28 -22.54 -6.76
N ASN A 138 8.15 -23.40 -6.25
CA ASN A 138 7.75 -24.67 -5.60
C ASN A 138 6.95 -24.44 -4.31
N ARG A 139 7.09 -23.27 -3.67
CA ARG A 139 6.29 -22.85 -2.51
C ARG A 139 5.17 -21.91 -2.92
N PHE A 140 5.43 -21.03 -3.90
CA PHE A 140 4.49 -20.01 -4.35
C PHE A 140 3.31 -20.57 -5.15
N LEU A 141 3.54 -21.47 -6.11
CA LEU A 141 2.47 -22.02 -6.96
C LEU A 141 1.45 -22.87 -6.16
N PRO A 142 1.85 -23.74 -5.22
CA PRO A 142 0.88 -24.41 -4.36
C PRO A 142 0.02 -23.43 -3.55
N ALA A 143 0.59 -22.34 -3.05
CA ALA A 143 -0.16 -21.31 -2.34
C ALA A 143 -1.21 -20.63 -3.24
N LEU A 144 -0.88 -20.36 -4.52
CA LEU A 144 -1.86 -19.87 -5.49
C LEU A 144 -2.96 -20.90 -5.81
N ASN A 145 -2.62 -22.19 -5.82
CA ASN A 145 -3.61 -23.24 -6.06
C ASN A 145 -4.61 -23.36 -4.91
N ILE A 146 -4.20 -23.06 -3.67
CA ILE A 146 -5.13 -22.97 -2.52
C ILE A 146 -6.19 -21.89 -2.78
N LEU A 147 -5.81 -20.76 -3.39
CA LEU A 147 -6.76 -19.69 -3.73
C LEU A 147 -7.77 -20.10 -4.82
N LYS A 148 -7.41 -21.07 -5.67
CA LYS A 148 -8.28 -21.63 -6.72
C LYS A 148 -9.12 -22.80 -6.23
N ALA A 149 -8.77 -23.41 -5.09
CA ALA A 149 -9.53 -24.51 -4.53
C ALA A 149 -10.96 -24.03 -4.22
N LYS A 150 -11.96 -24.92 -4.36
CA LYS A 150 -13.34 -24.59 -4.03
C LYS A 150 -13.42 -24.13 -2.59
N TYR A 151 -13.69 -22.84 -2.39
CA TYR A 151 -13.95 -22.28 -1.07
C TYR A 151 -15.18 -22.98 -0.49
N GLN A 152 -15.00 -23.70 0.62
CA GLN A 152 -16.10 -24.22 1.42
C GLN A 152 -16.28 -23.24 2.59
N PRO A 153 -17.46 -22.63 2.76
CA PRO A 153 -17.71 -21.79 3.91
C PRO A 153 -17.56 -22.61 5.19
N ILE A 154 -17.04 -21.98 6.24
CA ILE A 154 -16.84 -22.64 7.56
C ILE A 154 -18.16 -23.22 8.07
N PHE A 155 -19.28 -22.53 7.79
CA PHE A 155 -20.63 -22.99 8.08
C PHE A 155 -21.53 -22.87 6.85
N LYS A 156 -22.31 -23.92 6.56
CA LYS A 156 -23.35 -23.88 5.54
C LYS A 156 -24.63 -23.31 6.14
N HIS A 157 -25.04 -22.13 5.69
CA HIS A 157 -26.29 -21.51 6.13
C HIS A 157 -27.45 -21.87 5.19
N LYS A 158 -28.70 -21.86 5.72
CA LYS A 158 -29.91 -22.01 4.89
C LYS A 158 -30.07 -20.78 3.99
N ILE A 159 -30.65 -20.94 2.80
CA ILE A 159 -30.78 -19.86 1.80
C ILE A 159 -31.47 -18.60 2.36
N TRP A 160 -32.44 -18.75 3.25
CA TRP A 160 -33.16 -17.65 3.89
C TRP A 160 -32.28 -16.78 4.80
N ILE A 161 -31.21 -17.33 5.36
CA ILE A 161 -30.25 -16.56 6.17
C ILE A 161 -29.48 -15.57 5.28
N TYR A 162 -29.28 -15.89 4.00
CA TYR A 162 -28.63 -14.97 3.06
C TYR A 162 -29.49 -13.73 2.78
N LEU A 163 -30.82 -13.83 2.91
CA LEU A 163 -31.72 -12.67 2.80
C LEU A 163 -31.56 -11.70 3.99
N LEU A 164 -31.01 -12.16 5.11
CA LEU A 164 -30.70 -11.33 6.28
C LEU A 164 -29.32 -10.66 6.18
N ILE A 165 -28.47 -11.03 5.21
CA ILE A 165 -27.14 -10.44 5.04
C ILE A 165 -27.21 -8.91 4.84
N PRO A 166 -28.09 -8.34 3.99
CA PRO A 166 -28.19 -6.90 3.84
C PRO A 166 -28.56 -6.20 5.17
N ILE A 167 -29.46 -6.79 5.96
CA ILE A 167 -29.85 -6.26 7.27
C ILE A 167 -28.65 -6.31 8.22
N GLY A 168 -27.95 -7.45 8.27
CA GLY A 168 -26.73 -7.59 9.07
C GLY A 168 -25.63 -6.61 8.65
N ALA A 169 -25.47 -6.35 7.35
CA ALA A 169 -24.52 -5.39 6.82
C ALA A 169 -24.86 -3.95 7.25
N ILE A 170 -26.13 -3.55 7.15
CA ILE A 170 -26.60 -2.25 7.65
C ILE A 170 -26.36 -2.14 9.16
N CYS A 171 -26.68 -3.18 9.93
CA CYS A 171 -26.41 -3.19 11.38
C CYS A 171 -24.92 -3.02 11.69
N LEU A 172 -24.03 -3.66 10.93
CA LEU A 172 -22.59 -3.50 11.08
C LEU A 172 -22.12 -2.10 10.67
N GLU A 173 -22.70 -1.52 9.63
CA GLU A 173 -22.38 -0.16 9.19
C GLU A 173 -22.82 0.89 10.21
N LEU A 174 -24.00 0.71 10.84
CA LEU A 174 -24.51 1.57 11.91
C LEU A 174 -23.66 1.55 13.19
N PHE A 175 -22.82 0.54 13.37
CA PHE A 175 -21.92 0.48 14.53
C PHE A 175 -20.97 1.67 14.59
N ILE A 176 -20.42 2.11 13.45
CA ILE A 176 -19.45 3.22 13.39
C ILE A 176 -20.10 4.58 13.76
N PRO A 177 -21.24 4.97 13.18
CA PRO A 177 -21.99 6.15 13.63
C PRO A 177 -22.32 6.12 15.12
N CYS A 178 -22.74 4.97 15.66
CA CYS A 178 -23.03 4.84 17.10
C CYS A 178 -21.81 5.13 17.97
N VAL A 179 -20.65 4.55 17.64
CA VAL A 179 -19.39 4.84 18.36
C VAL A 179 -19.02 6.31 18.25
N LYS A 180 -19.20 6.93 17.07
CA LYS A 180 -18.95 8.35 16.84
C LYS A 180 -19.87 9.23 17.69
N ILE A 181 -21.17 8.93 17.74
CA ILE A 181 -22.15 9.65 18.58
C ILE A 181 -21.75 9.54 20.05
N ILE A 182 -21.38 8.35 20.54
CA ILE A 182 -20.93 8.17 21.92
C ILE A 182 -19.69 9.01 22.22
N TYR A 183 -18.70 9.00 21.33
CA TYR A 183 -17.50 9.83 21.46
C TYR A 183 -17.86 11.32 21.58
N PHE A 184 -18.71 11.82 20.68
CA PHE A 184 -19.13 13.23 20.70
C PHE A 184 -20.03 13.57 21.90
N LEU A 185 -20.86 12.66 22.39
CA LEU A 185 -21.60 12.86 23.64
C LEU A 185 -20.67 13.03 24.84
N ILE A 186 -19.49 12.40 24.82
CA ILE A 186 -18.49 12.53 25.89
C ILE A 186 -17.65 13.81 25.71
N THR A 187 -17.28 14.19 24.48
CA THR A 187 -16.38 15.33 24.24
C THR A 187 -17.10 16.67 24.04
N ASP A 188 -18.33 16.65 23.53
CA ASP A 188 -19.18 17.82 23.26
C ASP A 188 -20.67 17.46 23.36
N PHE A 189 -21.13 17.31 24.61
CA PHE A 189 -22.50 16.86 24.90
C PHE A 189 -23.57 17.79 24.29
N GLN A 190 -23.42 19.10 24.47
CA GLN A 190 -24.44 20.08 24.10
C GLN A 190 -24.57 20.20 22.57
N GLY A 191 -23.46 20.30 21.84
CA GLY A 191 -23.47 20.35 20.38
C GLY A 191 -24.02 19.06 19.75
N THR A 192 -23.77 17.91 20.39
CA THR A 192 -24.29 16.61 19.91
C THR A 192 -25.81 16.49 20.08
N VAL A 193 -26.34 16.93 21.22
CA VAL A 193 -27.79 16.89 21.48
C VAL A 193 -28.55 17.84 20.53
N GLU A 194 -28.01 19.02 20.28
CA GLU A 194 -28.59 19.97 19.31
C GLU A 194 -28.58 19.40 17.89
N ALA A 195 -27.46 18.84 17.43
CA ALA A 195 -27.34 18.20 16.12
C ALA A 195 -28.32 17.03 15.94
N LEU A 196 -28.53 16.22 16.98
CA LEU A 196 -29.51 15.12 16.96
C LEU A 196 -30.95 15.63 16.90
N SER A 197 -31.27 16.68 17.67
CA SER A 197 -32.58 17.34 17.62
C SER A 197 -32.86 17.88 16.21
N ASP A 198 -31.91 18.57 15.60
CA ASP A 198 -32.09 19.16 14.27
C ASP A 198 -32.19 18.09 13.17
N PHE A 199 -31.42 17.01 13.28
CA PHE A 199 -31.54 15.85 12.40
C PHE A 199 -32.94 15.21 12.50
N SER A 200 -33.46 15.03 13.72
CA SER A 200 -34.80 14.46 13.94
C SER A 200 -35.90 15.32 13.32
N LYS A 201 -35.82 16.65 13.49
CA LYS A 201 -36.77 17.61 12.90
C LYS A 201 -36.73 17.58 11.37
N LYS A 202 -35.55 17.44 10.78
CA LYS A 202 -35.34 17.41 9.33
C LYS A 202 -35.84 16.11 8.68
N ILE A 203 -35.79 14.99 9.40
CA ILE A 203 -36.42 13.73 8.97
C ILE A 203 -37.94 13.89 9.01
N LEU A 204 -38.47 14.38 10.13
CA LEU A 204 -39.92 14.55 10.33
C LEU A 204 -40.54 15.57 9.36
N SER A 205 -39.79 16.56 8.89
CA SER A 205 -40.26 17.53 7.90
C SER A 205 -40.21 17.04 6.45
N ASN A 206 -39.48 15.95 6.18
CA ASN A 206 -39.29 15.37 4.84
C ASN A 206 -40.07 14.07 4.62
N MET A 207 -40.84 13.61 5.62
CA MET A 207 -41.83 12.53 5.51
C MET A 207 -43.23 13.12 5.34
#